data_AF-A0A6G9ZEA5-F1
#
_entry.id   AF-A0A6G9ZEA5-F1
#
_cell.length_a   1.000
_cell.length_b   1.000
_cell.length_c   1.000
_cell.angle_alpha   90.00
_cell.angle_beta   90.00
_cell.angle_gamma   90.00
#
_symmetry.space_group_name_H-M   'P 1'
#
loop_
_entity.id
_entity.type
_entity.pdbx_description
1 polymer ?
#
loop_
_entity_poly.entity_id
_entity_poly.type
_entity_poly.pdbx_seq_one_letter_code
_entity_poly.pdbx_strand_id
1 'polypeptide(L)'
;MRGLAGTATILGARPRRTEPGHRFWVRVQVEGGLPYETRVRQRVDAADLELMQPGDVVGCRVDPGDRDRVVLYVPGPEEATRVSMSKILNAGRRAQATVLAAAPVAADYSGHDDPVLRLDLELRAWDEPEPWRVRIVQPVPLSAIELVDLGRHLEIAFFTVDRGESVAVDWAASREP
;
A
#
# COMPACT_ATOMS: atom_id res chain seq x y z
N MET A 1 -1.04 19.65 -1.78
CA MET A 1 -0.96 19.66 -0.30
C MET A 1 0.46 19.31 0.12
N ARG A 2 1.07 20.06 1.06
CA ARG A 2 2.42 19.78 1.59
C ARG A 2 2.29 19.10 2.95
N GLY A 3 2.49 17.80 3.01
CA GLY A 3 2.50 16.99 4.23
C GLY A 3 3.12 15.64 3.93
N LEU A 4 3.74 15.00 4.93
CA LEU A 4 4.32 13.67 4.80
C LEU A 4 3.22 12.68 4.40
N ALA A 5 3.47 11.92 3.34
CA ALA A 5 2.56 10.88 2.90
C ALA A 5 2.59 9.71 3.91
N GLY A 6 1.42 9.15 4.16
CA GLY A 6 1.30 7.97 5.01
C GLY A 6 -0.03 7.27 4.78
N THR A 7 -0.21 6.17 5.49
CA THR A 7 -1.48 5.45 5.55
C THR A 7 -2.10 5.63 6.93
N ALA A 8 -3.42 5.57 7.00
CA ALA A 8 -4.17 5.62 8.24
C ALA A 8 -5.18 4.48 8.29
N THR A 9 -5.08 3.63 9.31
CA THR A 9 -6.13 2.64 9.61
C THR A 9 -7.21 3.30 10.44
N ILE A 10 -8.46 3.26 9.98
CA ILE A 10 -9.61 3.76 10.73
C ILE A 10 -9.90 2.79 11.88
N LEU A 11 -9.81 3.28 13.12
CA LEU A 11 -10.15 2.53 14.33
C LEU A 11 -11.60 2.81 14.76
N GLY A 12 -12.13 3.97 14.37
CA GLY A 12 -13.48 4.39 14.71
C GLY A 12 -13.86 5.67 13.98
N ALA A 13 -15.11 5.78 13.55
CA ALA A 13 -15.68 7.00 12.97
C ALA A 13 -16.95 7.38 13.74
N ARG A 14 -17.10 8.68 14.06
CA ARG A 14 -18.35 9.19 14.64
C ARG A 14 -18.75 10.52 14.01
N PRO A 15 -20.04 10.73 13.72
CA PRO A 15 -20.54 12.03 13.32
C PRO A 15 -20.40 13.01 14.47
N ARG A 16 -20.07 14.26 14.15
CA ARG A 16 -20.04 15.33 15.14
C ARG A 16 -21.46 15.86 15.32
N ARG A 17 -21.95 15.86 16.56
CA ARG A 17 -23.35 16.24 16.88
C ARG A 17 -23.62 17.74 16.76
N THR A 18 -22.59 18.58 16.88
CA THR A 18 -22.73 20.04 17.01
C THR A 18 -22.11 20.83 15.86
N GLU A 19 -21.38 20.17 14.95
CA GLU A 19 -20.68 20.82 13.83
C GLU A 19 -20.65 19.88 12.62
N PRO A 20 -20.66 20.39 11.38
CA PRO A 20 -20.58 19.54 10.20
C PRO A 20 -19.21 18.85 10.11
N GLY A 21 -19.23 17.53 9.96
CA GLY A 21 -18.06 16.67 9.77
C GLY A 21 -18.02 15.45 10.70
N HIS A 22 -16.93 14.71 10.61
CA HIS A 22 -16.71 13.46 11.33
C HIS A 22 -15.47 13.56 12.22
N ARG A 23 -15.48 12.80 13.31
CA ARG A 23 -14.31 12.53 14.13
C ARG A 23 -13.87 11.09 13.87
N PHE A 24 -12.64 10.94 13.42
CA PHE A 24 -12.00 9.65 13.21
C PHE A 24 -10.97 9.40 14.31
N TRP A 25 -10.92 8.15 14.77
CA TRP A 25 -9.79 7.61 15.52
C TRP A 25 -9.01 6.78 14.52
N VAL A 26 -7.71 7.06 14.40
CA VAL A 26 -6.88 6.43 13.39
C VAL A 26 -5.54 6.00 13.97
N ARG A 27 -4.99 4.93 13.42
CA ARG A 27 -3.58 4.59 13.55
C ARG A 27 -2.86 5.04 12.29
N VAL A 28 -1.94 5.99 12.43
CA VAL A 28 -1.17 6.58 11.33
C VAL A 28 0.15 5.84 11.21
N GLN A 29 0.52 5.53 9.97
CA GLN A 29 1.82 5.01 9.58
C GLN A 29 2.42 5.94 8.52
N VAL A 30 3.57 6.53 8.82
CA VAL A 30 4.40 7.30 7.89
C VAL A 30 5.72 6.56 7.68
N GLU A 31 6.33 6.72 6.51
CA GLU A 31 7.60 6.08 6.20
C GLU A 31 8.70 6.52 7.19
N GLY A 32 9.48 5.55 7.69
CA GLY A 32 10.55 5.80 8.66
C GLY A 32 10.09 6.14 10.10
N GLY A 33 8.78 6.17 10.36
CA GLY A 33 8.20 6.44 11.68
C GLY A 33 7.55 5.22 12.33
N LEU A 34 7.51 5.20 13.66
CA LEU A 34 6.68 4.23 14.39
C LEU A 34 5.19 4.61 14.23
N PRO A 35 4.29 3.61 14.08
CA PRO A 35 2.86 3.88 14.03
C PRO A 35 2.38 4.53 15.33
N TYR A 36 1.43 5.47 15.20
CA TYR A 36 0.84 6.17 16.34
C TYR A 36 -0.65 6.40 16.17
N GLU A 37 -1.37 6.49 17.27
CA GLU A 37 -2.82 6.73 17.26
C GLU A 37 -3.13 8.21 17.49
N THR A 38 -4.04 8.76 16.69
CA THR A 38 -4.50 10.15 16.86
C THR A 38 -5.97 10.31 16.47
N ARG A 39 -6.51 11.51 16.67
CA ARG A 39 -7.91 11.85 16.37
C ARG A 39 -7.99 12.94 15.31
N VAL A 40 -8.59 12.62 14.18
CA VAL A 40 -8.77 13.55 13.07
C VAL A 40 -10.19 14.09 13.08
N ARG A 41 -10.33 15.40 12.86
CA ARG A 41 -11.62 16.06 12.67
C ARG A 41 -11.65 16.62 11.26
N GLN A 42 -12.51 16.07 10.41
CA GLN A 42 -12.60 16.53 9.03
C GLN A 42 -14.01 16.41 8.48
N ARG A 43 -14.32 17.23 7.49
CA ARG A 43 -15.51 17.05 6.65
C ARG A 43 -15.13 16.09 5.53
N VAL A 44 -16.04 15.16 5.27
CA VAL A 44 -15.92 14.12 4.25
C VAL A 44 -17.29 14.06 3.61
N ASP A 45 -17.35 13.91 2.29
CA ASP A 45 -18.62 13.66 1.63
C ASP A 45 -19.15 12.26 1.96
N ALA A 46 -20.38 11.97 1.54
CA ALA A 46 -21.03 10.71 1.87
C ALA A 46 -20.36 9.51 1.19
N ALA A 47 -19.86 9.68 -0.05
CA ALA A 47 -19.27 8.60 -0.81
C ALA A 47 -17.91 8.17 -0.22
N ASP A 48 -17.08 9.15 0.14
CA ASP A 48 -15.83 8.89 0.82
C ASP A 48 -16.05 8.29 2.22
N LEU A 49 -17.09 8.73 2.94
CA LEU A 49 -17.40 8.20 4.27
C LEU A 49 -17.71 6.69 4.25
N GLU A 50 -18.36 6.18 3.20
CA GLU A 50 -18.63 4.74 3.04
C GLU A 50 -17.33 3.92 2.96
N LEU A 51 -16.23 4.53 2.53
CA LEU A 51 -14.89 3.93 2.40
C LEU A 51 -13.97 4.25 3.59
N MET A 52 -14.52 4.86 4.65
CA MET A 52 -13.79 5.28 5.85
C MET A 52 -14.42 4.67 7.13
N GLN A 53 -14.72 3.37 7.09
CA GLN A 53 -15.28 2.61 8.20
C GLN A 53 -14.18 1.96 9.06
N PRO A 54 -14.48 1.58 10.31
CA PRO A 54 -13.51 0.89 11.16
C PRO A 54 -12.94 -0.37 10.47
N GLY A 55 -11.62 -0.45 10.39
CA GLY A 55 -10.89 -1.50 9.67
C GLY A 55 -10.37 -1.08 8.29
N ASP A 56 -10.92 -0.01 7.70
CA ASP A 56 -10.45 0.51 6.42
C ASP A 56 -9.09 1.19 6.57
N VAL A 57 -8.30 1.11 5.49
CA VAL A 57 -7.02 1.81 5.38
C VAL A 57 -7.18 2.86 4.30
N VAL A 58 -6.79 4.10 4.62
CA VAL A 58 -6.92 5.26 3.73
C VAL A 58 -5.59 6.01 3.62
N GLY A 59 -5.51 6.90 2.63
CA GLY A 59 -4.37 7.81 2.51
C GLY A 59 -4.42 8.90 3.58
N CYS A 60 -3.26 9.35 4.03
CA CYS A 60 -3.19 10.52 4.91
C CYS A 60 -1.99 11.43 4.60
N ARG A 61 -2.13 12.71 4.95
CA ARG A 61 -1.04 13.69 4.98
C ARG A 61 -0.84 14.19 6.40
N VAL A 62 0.38 14.06 6.90
CA VAL A 62 0.79 14.52 8.24
C VAL A 62 1.62 15.79 8.12
N ASP A 63 1.32 16.81 8.93
CA ASP A 63 2.18 18.00 9.02
C ASP A 63 3.53 17.62 9.67
N PRO A 64 4.68 17.87 9.01
CA PRO A 64 6.00 17.57 9.59
C PRO A 64 6.29 18.31 10.92
N GLY A 65 5.66 19.47 11.13
CA GLY A 65 5.81 20.26 12.36
C GLY A 65 4.81 19.92 13.46
N ASP A 66 3.75 19.16 13.15
CA ASP A 66 2.71 18.76 14.09
C ASP A 66 2.09 17.41 13.68
N ARG A 67 2.52 16.34 14.33
CA ARG A 67 2.08 14.97 14.02
C ARG A 67 0.59 14.72 14.27
N ASP A 68 -0.10 15.57 15.04
CA ASP A 68 -1.54 15.47 15.28
C ASP A 68 -2.36 16.20 14.22
N ARG A 69 -1.70 17.00 13.38
CA ARG A 69 -2.32 17.68 12.25
C ARG A 69 -2.27 16.78 11.01
N VAL A 70 -3.30 15.95 10.91
CA VAL A 70 -3.46 14.93 9.86
C VAL A 70 -4.71 15.21 9.02
N VAL A 71 -4.60 15.01 7.70
CA VAL A 71 -5.74 15.01 6.76
C VAL A 71 -5.86 13.62 6.17
N LEU A 72 -7.06 13.04 6.18
CA LEU A 72 -7.36 11.74 5.59
C LEU A 72 -8.09 11.94 4.27
N TYR A 73 -7.84 11.06 3.31
CA TYR A 73 -8.53 11.08 2.02
C TYR A 73 -8.68 9.67 1.47
N VAL A 74 -9.73 9.45 0.69
CA VAL A 74 -9.86 8.23 -0.10
C VAL A 74 -8.82 8.29 -1.21
N PRO A 75 -7.93 7.28 -1.30
CA PRO A 75 -6.86 7.31 -2.28
C PRO A 75 -7.43 7.16 -3.70
N GLY A 76 -6.89 7.92 -4.65
CA GLY A 76 -7.16 7.69 -6.08
C GLY A 76 -6.68 6.31 -6.52
N PRO A 77 -7.02 5.81 -7.73
CA PRO A 77 -6.78 4.43 -8.13
C PRO A 77 -5.32 3.98 -7.98
N GLU A 78 -4.34 4.82 -8.33
CA GLU A 78 -2.92 4.52 -8.17
C GLU A 78 -2.49 4.41 -6.70
N GLU A 79 -3.10 5.22 -5.84
CA GLU A 79 -2.80 5.24 -4.42
C GLU A 79 -3.58 4.16 -3.65
N ALA A 80 -4.75 3.77 -4.15
CA ALA A 80 -5.52 2.63 -3.66
C ALA A 80 -4.74 1.34 -3.88
N THR A 81 -4.03 1.21 -5.02
CA THR A 81 -3.05 0.16 -5.23
C THR A 81 -1.95 0.19 -4.17
N ARG A 82 -1.35 1.36 -3.86
CA ARG A 82 -0.33 1.50 -2.79
C ARG A 82 -0.84 1.11 -1.40
N VAL A 83 -2.06 1.49 -1.06
CA VAL A 83 -2.71 1.14 0.21
C VAL A 83 -3.02 -0.36 0.29
N SER A 84 -3.53 -0.96 -0.78
CA SER A 84 -3.78 -2.40 -0.87
C SER A 84 -2.49 -3.21 -0.71
N MET A 85 -1.41 -2.81 -1.42
CA MET A 85 -0.09 -3.41 -1.27
C MET A 85 0.42 -3.35 0.17
N SER A 86 0.30 -2.18 0.82
CA SER A 86 0.69 -2.02 2.23
C SER A 86 -0.07 -2.96 3.17
N LYS A 87 -1.35 -3.22 2.90
CA LYS A 87 -2.17 -4.16 3.68
C LYS A 87 -1.69 -5.61 3.47
N ILE A 88 -1.42 -5.99 2.22
CA ILE A 88 -0.90 -7.32 1.87
C ILE A 88 0.47 -7.53 2.53
N LEU A 89 1.38 -6.55 2.44
CA LEU A 89 2.71 -6.62 3.05
C LEU A 89 2.66 -6.72 4.58
N ASN A 90 1.66 -6.15 5.25
CA ASN A 90 1.57 -6.20 6.71
C ASN A 90 0.89 -7.46 7.26
N ALA A 91 -0.14 -7.96 6.57
CA ALA A 91 -0.99 -9.04 7.10
C ALA A 91 -0.96 -10.32 6.27
N GLY A 92 -0.31 -10.30 5.11
CA GLY A 92 -0.20 -11.44 4.21
C GLY A 92 0.78 -12.50 4.70
N ARG A 93 0.56 -13.72 4.21
CA ARG A 93 1.50 -14.84 4.30
C ARG A 93 2.74 -14.52 3.45
N ARG A 94 3.89 -15.07 3.84
CA ARG A 94 5.17 -14.83 3.15
C ARG A 94 5.45 -15.90 2.10
N ALA A 95 5.97 -15.47 0.97
CA ALA A 95 6.42 -16.32 -0.12
C ALA A 95 7.69 -15.73 -0.74
N GLN A 96 8.46 -16.58 -1.40
CA GLN A 96 9.50 -16.15 -2.31
C GLN A 96 8.96 -16.21 -3.74
N ALA A 97 9.27 -15.21 -4.55
CA ALA A 97 9.01 -15.22 -5.98
C ALA A 97 10.30 -15.32 -6.78
N THR A 98 10.26 -16.03 -7.90
CA THR A 98 11.26 -15.97 -8.96
C THR A 98 10.72 -15.15 -10.12
N VAL A 99 11.50 -14.17 -10.58
CA VAL A 99 11.11 -13.32 -11.70
C VAL A 99 11.19 -14.10 -13.01
N LEU A 100 10.07 -14.17 -13.74
CA LEU A 100 9.99 -14.82 -15.05
C LEU A 100 10.01 -13.81 -16.21
N ALA A 101 9.47 -12.61 -16.00
CA ALA A 101 9.56 -11.50 -16.94
C ALA A 101 9.22 -10.17 -16.25
N ALA A 102 9.81 -9.09 -16.73
CA ALA A 102 9.43 -7.72 -16.37
C ALA A 102 9.23 -6.91 -17.67
N ALA A 103 8.14 -6.14 -17.74
CA ALA A 103 7.86 -5.27 -18.88
C ALA A 103 7.28 -3.92 -18.40
N PRO A 104 7.69 -2.78 -18.98
CA PRO A 104 7.08 -1.50 -18.67
C PRO A 104 5.62 -1.49 -19.10
N VAL A 105 4.75 -0.90 -18.27
CA VAL A 105 3.38 -0.60 -18.65
C VAL A 105 3.38 0.81 -19.22
N ALA A 106 2.96 0.97 -20.48
CA ALA A 106 2.83 2.29 -21.10
C ALA A 106 1.67 3.05 -20.43
N ALA A 107 2.00 3.87 -19.44
CA ALA A 107 1.10 4.86 -18.84
C ALA A 107 1.83 6.20 -18.85
N ASP A 108 1.09 7.30 -19.02
CA ASP A 108 1.62 8.67 -19.11
C ASP A 108 2.42 9.02 -17.84
N TYR A 109 3.73 8.84 -17.93
CA TYR A 109 4.68 9.13 -16.87
C TYR A 109 4.90 10.63 -16.78
N SER A 110 4.40 11.27 -15.72
CA SER A 110 4.75 12.67 -15.40
C SER A 110 6.14 12.82 -14.76
N GLY A 111 6.99 11.78 -14.82
CA GLY A 111 8.43 11.87 -14.59
C GLY A 111 8.88 12.06 -13.14
N HIS A 112 7.99 11.85 -12.15
CA HIS A 112 8.31 12.02 -10.73
C HIS A 112 7.91 10.83 -9.84
N ASP A 113 7.42 9.73 -10.42
CA ASP A 113 6.97 8.52 -9.71
C ASP A 113 7.84 7.29 -10.08
N ASP A 114 7.77 6.24 -9.27
CA ASP A 114 8.47 4.96 -9.45
C ASP A 114 7.91 4.13 -10.62
N PRO A 115 8.73 3.65 -11.59
CA PRO A 115 8.28 2.97 -12.81
C PRO A 115 7.26 1.87 -12.55
N VAL A 116 6.13 1.91 -13.25
CA VAL A 116 5.10 0.87 -13.15
C VAL A 116 5.44 -0.24 -14.13
N LEU A 117 5.76 -1.41 -13.58
CA LEU A 117 6.11 -2.59 -14.36
C LEU A 117 5.03 -3.66 -14.21
N ARG A 118 4.83 -4.41 -15.29
CA ARG A 118 4.19 -5.72 -15.26
C ARG A 118 5.26 -6.76 -14.97
N LEU A 119 5.06 -7.51 -13.88
CA LEU A 119 5.95 -8.58 -13.45
C LEU A 119 5.21 -9.91 -13.57
N ASP A 120 5.81 -10.85 -14.31
CA ASP A 120 5.38 -12.24 -14.31
C ASP A 120 6.31 -13.00 -13.36
N LEU A 121 5.73 -13.63 -12.34
CA LEU A 121 6.47 -14.24 -11.22
C LEU A 121 6.01 -15.69 -11.01
N GLU A 122 6.91 -16.54 -10.54
CA GLU A 122 6.59 -17.85 -9.97
C GLU A 122 6.79 -17.79 -8.45
N LEU A 123 5.72 -18.00 -7.68
CA LEU A 123 5.73 -17.92 -6.22
C LEU A 123 5.86 -19.31 -5.61
N ARG A 124 6.53 -19.35 -4.45
CA ARG A 124 6.65 -20.52 -3.59
C ARG A 124 6.47 -20.09 -2.13
N ALA A 125 5.52 -20.72 -1.45
CA ALA A 125 5.33 -20.60 -0.01
C ALA A 125 5.56 -21.97 0.65
N TRP A 126 5.96 -21.98 1.93
CA TRP A 126 6.27 -23.21 2.65
C TRP A 126 5.03 -24.08 2.93
N ASP A 127 3.86 -23.45 3.01
CA ASP A 127 2.56 -24.04 3.30
C ASP A 127 1.70 -24.26 2.05
N GLU A 128 2.26 -24.04 0.86
CA GLU A 128 1.62 -24.36 -0.42
C GLU A 128 2.33 -25.55 -1.09
N PRO A 129 1.59 -26.54 -1.62
CA PRO A 129 2.17 -27.79 -2.11
C PRO A 129 2.95 -27.61 -3.43
N GLU A 130 2.51 -26.68 -4.29
CA GLU A 130 3.08 -26.45 -5.61
C GLU A 130 3.34 -24.96 -5.83
N PRO A 131 4.40 -24.59 -6.58
CA PRO A 131 4.58 -23.21 -6.99
C PRO A 131 3.45 -22.78 -7.93
N TRP A 132 3.09 -21.49 -7.89
CA TRP A 132 2.06 -20.93 -8.77
C TRP A 132 2.56 -19.66 -9.45
N ARG A 133 1.96 -19.33 -10.59
CA ARG A 133 2.36 -18.17 -11.39
C ARG A 133 1.38 -17.04 -11.23
N VAL A 134 1.92 -15.83 -11.09
CA VAL A 134 1.14 -14.60 -10.98
C VAL A 134 1.64 -13.56 -11.97
N ARG A 135 0.76 -12.63 -12.29
CA ARG A 135 1.08 -11.43 -13.05
C ARG A 135 0.59 -10.23 -12.27
N ILE A 136 1.52 -9.39 -11.83
CA ILE A 136 1.20 -8.17 -11.09
C ILE A 136 1.62 -6.93 -11.88
N VAL A 137 0.90 -5.83 -11.66
CA VAL A 137 1.26 -4.51 -12.18
C VAL A 137 1.38 -3.59 -10.98
N GLN A 138 2.59 -3.09 -10.72
CA GLN A 138 2.83 -2.22 -9.56
C GLN A 138 4.02 -1.28 -9.80
N PRO A 139 4.10 -0.18 -9.03
CA PRO A 139 5.31 0.66 -8.98
C PRO A 139 6.51 -0.14 -8.49
N VAL A 140 7.65 0.07 -9.15
CA VAL A 140 8.95 -0.51 -8.80
C VAL A 140 9.87 0.63 -8.39
N PRO A 141 10.33 0.69 -7.12
CA PRO A 141 11.27 1.70 -6.69
C PRO A 141 12.47 1.76 -7.61
N LEU A 142 12.88 2.96 -8.06
CA LEU A 142 14.05 3.09 -8.94
C LEU A 142 15.30 2.44 -8.35
N SER A 143 15.45 2.50 -7.03
CA SER A 143 16.55 1.86 -6.30
C SER A 143 16.47 0.32 -6.26
N ALA A 144 15.34 -0.28 -6.65
CA ALA A 144 15.10 -1.73 -6.70
C ALA A 144 15.03 -2.27 -8.13
N ILE A 145 15.29 -1.44 -9.15
CA ILE A 145 15.07 -1.81 -10.55
C ILE A 145 15.91 -3.02 -11.00
N GLU A 146 17.10 -3.22 -10.43
CA GLU A 146 17.97 -4.37 -10.75
C GLU A 146 17.46 -5.69 -10.14
N LEU A 147 16.49 -5.63 -9.22
CA LEU A 147 15.91 -6.82 -8.60
C LEU A 147 14.86 -7.49 -9.50
N VAL A 148 14.38 -6.81 -10.55
CA VAL A 148 13.38 -7.34 -11.47
C VAL A 148 13.98 -8.03 -12.71
N ASP A 149 15.28 -8.35 -12.66
CA ASP A 149 15.93 -9.14 -13.69
C ASP A 149 15.44 -10.59 -13.68
N LEU A 150 15.41 -11.22 -14.86
CA LEU A 150 15.01 -12.61 -15.04
C LEU A 150 15.79 -13.55 -14.09
N GLY A 151 15.06 -14.41 -13.37
CA GLY A 151 15.62 -15.39 -12.45
C GLY A 151 16.02 -14.86 -11.08
N ARG A 152 15.90 -13.54 -10.83
CA ARG A 152 16.07 -12.98 -9.48
C ARG A 152 14.97 -13.43 -8.55
N HIS A 153 15.28 -13.46 -7.26
CA HIS A 153 14.33 -13.76 -6.21
C HIS A 153 13.83 -12.48 -5.56
N LEU A 154 12.55 -12.45 -5.23
CA LEU A 154 11.87 -11.35 -4.54
C LEU A 154 11.14 -11.90 -3.32
N GLU A 155 11.15 -11.15 -2.24
CA GLU A 155 10.31 -11.38 -1.08
C GLU A 155 8.90 -10.83 -1.34
N ILE A 156 7.89 -11.63 -1.02
CA ILE A 156 6.49 -11.37 -1.37
C ILE A 156 5.60 -11.59 -0.15
N ALA A 157 4.53 -10.80 -0.06
CA ALA A 157 3.39 -11.14 0.76
C ALA A 157 2.15 -11.42 -0.11
N PHE A 158 1.29 -12.33 0.36
CA PHE A 158 0.04 -12.68 -0.32
C PHE A 158 -1.06 -13.09 0.67
N PHE A 159 -2.34 -12.94 0.28
CA PHE A 159 -3.46 -13.46 1.10
C PHE A 159 -3.95 -14.84 0.66
N THR A 160 -4.07 -15.06 -0.65
CA THR A 160 -4.57 -16.32 -1.21
C THR A 160 -3.78 -16.70 -2.47
N VAL A 161 -3.81 -17.98 -2.83
CA VAL A 161 -3.29 -18.45 -4.12
C VAL A 161 -4.26 -17.98 -5.20
N ASP A 162 -3.83 -16.98 -5.96
CA ASP A 162 -4.58 -16.37 -7.08
C ASP A 162 -3.64 -16.03 -8.25
N ARG A 163 -4.04 -15.12 -9.15
CA ARG A 163 -3.27 -14.74 -10.33
C ARG A 163 -2.48 -13.44 -10.14
N GLY A 164 -2.44 -12.89 -8.93
CA GLY A 164 -1.72 -11.67 -8.56
C GLY A 164 -2.58 -10.61 -7.88
N GLU A 165 -3.89 -10.83 -7.74
CA GLU A 165 -4.84 -9.86 -7.18
C GLU A 165 -4.59 -9.55 -5.70
N SER A 166 -4.05 -10.52 -4.96
CA SER A 166 -3.75 -10.36 -3.53
C SER A 166 -2.26 -10.49 -3.20
N VAL A 167 -1.39 -10.12 -4.14
CA VAL A 167 0.07 -10.24 -4.04
C VAL A 167 0.75 -8.86 -4.01
N ALA A 168 1.79 -8.70 -3.19
CA ALA A 168 2.63 -7.50 -3.15
C ALA A 168 4.12 -7.86 -2.94
N VAL A 169 5.02 -7.14 -3.61
CA VAL A 169 6.48 -7.31 -3.45
C VAL A 169 7.00 -6.47 -2.29
N ASP A 170 7.78 -7.10 -1.42
CA ASP A 170 8.54 -6.43 -0.36
C ASP A 170 9.92 -6.03 -0.88
N TRP A 171 10.00 -4.84 -1.47
CA TRP A 171 11.23 -4.33 -2.09
C TRP A 171 12.37 -4.13 -1.10
N ALA A 172 12.06 -3.86 0.17
CA ALA A 172 13.06 -3.68 1.20
C ALA A 172 13.67 -5.03 1.60
N ALA A 173 12.83 -6.02 1.89
CA ALA A 173 13.28 -7.37 2.22
C ALA A 173 14.01 -8.05 1.05
N SER A 174 13.62 -7.77 -0.19
CA SER A 174 14.27 -8.32 -1.40
C SER A 174 15.70 -7.83 -1.64
N ARG A 175 16.17 -6.82 -0.89
CA ARG A 175 17.56 -6.32 -0.98
C ARG A 175 18.51 -6.99 0.00
N GLU A 176 17.98 -7.64 1.02
CA GLU A 176 18.81 -8.29 2.03
C GLU A 176 19.28 -9.66 1.48
N PRO A 177 20.60 -9.93 1.46
CA PRO A 177 21.16 -11.16 0.90
C PRO A 177 20.96 -12.40 1.78
#